data_AF-A0A520X5J0-F1
#
_entry.id   AF-A0A520X5J0-F1
#
_cell.length_a   1.000
_cell.length_b   1.000
_cell.length_c   1.000
_cell.angle_alpha   90.00
_cell.angle_beta   90.00
_cell.angle_gamma   90.00
#
_symmetry.space_group_name_H-M   'P 1'
#
loop_
_entity.id
_entity.type
_entity.pdbx_description
1 polymer ?
#
loop_
_entity_poly.entity_id
_entity_poly.type
_entity_poly.pdbx_seq_one_letter_code
_entity_poly.pdbx_strand_id
1 'polypeptide(L)'
;IHSVLDEIRNSEPLPDFVGKRIPELESLISMLTDEEWQLPTGDRDRLLATFVYFADPEDILPDDIPVIGYLDDVIIIELVARELLHVREAYDDFCRFRDEFENGPRKNTDPVIRRDRIDRRRQQLHQRMRRRSATQKKSSLW
;
A
#
# COMPACT_ATOMS: atom_id res chain seq x y z
N ILE A 1 3.81 0.53 13.99
CA ILE A 1 3.65 1.05 12.61
C ILE A 1 3.49 2.58 12.61
N HIS A 2 2.42 3.17 13.18
CA HIS A 2 2.30 4.63 13.26
C HIS A 2 3.49 5.30 13.98
N SER A 3 3.99 4.69 15.07
CA SER A 3 5.18 5.17 15.80
C SER A 3 6.46 5.24 14.94
N VAL A 4 6.62 4.34 13.96
CA VAL A 4 7.80 4.30 13.08
C VAL A 4 7.73 5.42 12.05
N LEU A 5 6.52 5.70 11.53
CA LEU A 5 6.32 6.84 10.62
C LEU A 5 6.58 8.17 11.32
N ASP A 6 6.20 8.31 12.58
CA ASP A 6 6.45 9.52 13.36
C ASP A 6 7.93 9.70 13.70
N GLU A 7 8.67 8.62 13.99
CA GLU A 7 10.14 8.69 14.14
C GLU A 7 10.83 9.12 12.86
N ILE A 8 10.46 8.51 11.72
CA ILE A 8 10.98 8.89 10.40
C ILE A 8 10.74 10.38 10.13
N ARG A 9 9.52 10.87 10.37
CA ARG A 9 9.16 12.29 10.21
C ARG A 9 9.97 13.24 11.09
N ASN A 10 10.43 12.79 12.24
CA ASN A 10 11.16 13.61 13.21
C ASN A 10 12.69 13.53 13.06
N SER A 11 13.21 12.54 12.34
CA SER A 11 14.63 12.45 11.97
C SER A 11 14.93 13.36 10.77
N GLU A 12 15.11 14.65 11.01
CA GLU A 12 15.60 15.59 9.98
C GLU A 12 17.14 15.60 9.86
N PRO A 13 17.69 15.84 8.65
CA PRO A 13 16.97 16.05 7.40
C PRO A 13 16.73 14.72 6.67
N LEU A 14 15.46 14.33 6.53
CA LEU A 14 15.07 13.37 5.53
C LEU A 14 15.31 14.00 4.14
N PRO A 15 16.01 13.33 3.21
CA PRO A 15 16.06 13.80 1.84
C PRO A 15 14.64 14.00 1.28
N ASP A 16 14.38 15.08 0.53
CA ASP A 16 13.08 15.47 -0.08
C ASP A 16 12.33 14.31 -0.76
N PHE A 17 13.05 13.26 -1.15
CA PHE A 17 12.53 12.06 -1.78
C PHE A 17 11.70 11.17 -0.84
N VAL A 18 12.09 11.02 0.43
CA VAL A 18 11.37 10.20 1.41
C VAL A 18 10.05 10.88 1.79
N GLY A 19 10.07 12.20 1.98
CA GLY A 19 8.87 12.99 2.29
C GLY A 19 7.77 12.85 1.22
N LYS A 20 8.14 12.74 -0.06
CA LYS A 20 7.18 12.51 -1.17
C LYS A 20 6.50 11.15 -1.13
N ARG A 21 7.10 10.17 -0.45
CA ARG A 21 6.64 8.78 -0.37
C ARG A 21 5.84 8.48 0.91
N ILE A 22 5.90 9.35 1.93
CA ILE A 22 5.11 9.23 3.15
C ILE A 22 3.60 9.05 2.88
N PRO A 23 2.94 9.86 2.02
CA PRO A 23 1.51 9.66 1.74
C PRO A 23 1.20 8.31 1.10
N GLU A 24 2.17 7.76 0.36
CA GLU A 24 2.04 6.43 -0.26
C GLU A 24 2.08 5.34 0.82
N LEU A 25 3.00 5.45 1.78
CA LEU A 25 3.09 4.52 2.91
C LEU A 25 1.84 4.57 3.80
N GLU A 26 1.31 5.77 4.08
CA GLU A 26 0.06 5.95 4.83
C GLU A 26 -1.14 5.28 4.13
N SER A 27 -1.24 5.40 2.81
CA SER A 27 -2.26 4.71 2.01
C SER A 27 -2.13 3.18 2.13
N LEU A 28 -0.90 2.65 2.07
CA LEU A 28 -0.65 1.21 2.22
C LEU A 28 -1.02 0.69 3.63
N ILE A 29 -0.74 1.46 4.68
CA ILE A 29 -1.12 1.10 6.06
C ILE A 29 -2.64 1.14 6.20
N SER A 30 -3.29 2.18 5.70
CA SER A 30 -4.74 2.32 5.73
C SER A 30 -5.41 1.12 5.05
N MET A 31 -4.89 0.71 3.89
CA MET A 31 -5.35 -0.45 3.14
C MET A 31 -5.20 -1.77 3.90
N LEU A 32 -4.13 -1.95 4.68
CA LEU A 32 -3.93 -3.15 5.51
C LEU A 32 -4.96 -3.28 6.62
N THR A 33 -5.46 -2.14 7.11
CA THR A 33 -6.42 -2.07 8.23
C THR A 33 -7.87 -1.91 7.80
N ASP A 34 -8.16 -1.72 6.50
CA ASP A 34 -9.52 -1.49 6.01
C ASP A 34 -10.32 -2.81 5.94
N GLU A 35 -11.24 -2.98 6.90
CA GLU A 35 -12.11 -4.15 7.04
C GLU A 35 -13.11 -4.33 5.89
N GLU A 36 -13.47 -3.26 5.18
CA GLU A 36 -14.35 -3.35 4.02
C GLU A 36 -13.57 -3.73 2.77
N TRP A 37 -12.31 -3.26 2.65
CA TRP A 37 -11.44 -3.62 1.54
C TRP A 37 -10.99 -5.08 1.58
N GLN A 38 -10.66 -5.61 2.75
CA GLN A 38 -10.25 -7.02 2.95
C GLN A 38 -9.14 -7.45 1.98
N LEU A 39 -7.99 -6.80 2.09
CA LEU A 39 -6.84 -7.05 1.23
C LEU A 39 -6.54 -8.57 1.14
N PRO A 40 -6.38 -9.14 -0.08
CA PRO A 40 -6.12 -10.57 -0.23
C PRO A 40 -4.84 -11.00 0.50
N THR A 41 -4.86 -12.18 1.13
CA THR A 41 -3.76 -12.68 1.98
C THR A 41 -2.38 -12.59 1.33
N GLY A 42 -2.25 -12.97 0.06
CA GLY A 42 -0.96 -12.91 -0.64
C GLY A 42 -0.41 -11.49 -0.82
N ASP A 43 -1.28 -10.49 -1.03
CA ASP A 43 -0.88 -9.08 -1.12
C ASP A 43 -0.61 -8.50 0.27
N ARG A 44 -1.40 -8.90 1.27
CA ARG A 44 -1.23 -8.55 2.68
C ARG A 44 0.11 -9.03 3.23
N ASP A 45 0.47 -10.28 2.99
CA ASP A 45 1.72 -10.88 3.49
C ASP A 45 2.94 -10.20 2.88
N ARG A 46 2.88 -9.84 1.58
CA ARG A 46 3.93 -9.06 0.90
C ARG A 46 4.11 -7.69 1.55
N LEU A 47 3.01 -6.97 1.75
CA LEU A 47 3.02 -5.67 2.40
C LEU A 47 3.57 -5.72 3.81
N LEU A 48 3.16 -6.70 4.61
CA LEU A 48 3.68 -6.90 5.95
C LEU A 48 5.18 -7.20 5.94
N ALA A 49 5.66 -8.06 5.04
CA ALA A 49 7.09 -8.34 4.90
C ALA A 49 7.89 -7.07 4.58
N THR A 50 7.37 -6.21 3.70
CA THR A 50 7.97 -4.91 3.40
C THR A 50 8.00 -3.98 4.62
N PHE A 51 6.92 -3.91 5.40
CA PHE A 51 6.90 -3.07 6.60
C PHE A 51 7.78 -3.60 7.73
N VAL A 52 7.95 -4.91 7.85
CA VAL A 52 8.92 -5.52 8.77
C VAL A 52 10.34 -5.08 8.38
N TYR A 53 10.68 -5.15 7.10
CA TYR A 53 11.96 -4.66 6.58
C TYR A 53 12.19 -3.17 6.90
N PHE A 54 11.18 -2.31 6.73
CA PHE A 54 11.31 -0.88 7.08
C PHE A 54 11.45 -0.61 8.58
N ALA A 55 10.93 -1.50 9.44
CA ALA A 55 10.97 -1.30 10.88
C ALA A 55 12.32 -1.71 11.49
N ASP A 56 13.01 -2.67 10.88
CA ASP A 56 14.34 -3.14 11.30
C ASP A 56 15.16 -3.57 10.07
N PRO A 57 15.92 -2.64 9.46
CA PRO A 57 16.74 -2.94 8.28
C PRO A 57 17.99 -3.77 8.62
N GLU A 58 18.44 -3.79 9.88
CA GLU A 58 19.66 -4.50 10.32
C GLU A 58 19.45 -6.03 10.43
N ASP A 59 18.21 -6.52 10.55
CA ASP A 59 17.94 -7.96 10.79
C ASP A 59 18.12 -8.85 9.53
N ILE A 60 18.38 -8.27 8.34
CA ILE A 60 18.51 -9.02 7.06
C ILE A 60 19.76 -8.64 6.24
N LEU A 61 20.35 -7.44 6.41
CA LEU A 61 21.53 -6.98 5.66
C LEU A 61 22.80 -6.94 6.55
N PRO A 62 23.97 -7.45 6.12
CA PRO A 62 25.19 -7.46 6.94
C PRO A 62 25.80 -6.06 7.12
N ASP A 63 26.30 -5.80 8.34
CA ASP A 63 26.74 -4.50 8.91
C ASP A 63 27.89 -3.73 8.19
N ASP A 64 28.46 -4.21 7.08
CA ASP A 64 29.77 -3.77 6.60
C ASP A 64 29.75 -2.60 5.58
N ILE A 65 28.63 -1.90 5.37
CA ILE A 65 28.54 -0.80 4.37
C ILE A 65 28.00 0.52 4.96
N PRO A 66 28.88 1.39 5.49
CA PRO A 66 28.48 2.53 6.34
C PRO A 66 27.90 3.78 5.63
N VAL A 67 27.85 3.81 4.29
CA VAL A 67 27.39 5.00 3.51
C VAL A 67 26.16 4.67 2.62
N ILE A 68 25.68 3.43 2.65
CA ILE A 68 24.55 2.93 1.83
C ILE A 68 23.22 2.82 2.61
N GLY A 69 23.21 3.03 3.94
CA GLY A 69 22.03 2.82 4.80
C GLY A 69 20.73 3.49 4.33
N TYR A 70 20.76 4.74 3.87
CA TYR A 70 19.55 5.42 3.36
C TYR A 70 19.31 5.24 1.85
N LEU A 71 20.36 4.92 1.08
CA LEU A 71 20.27 4.78 -0.37
C LEU A 71 19.57 3.48 -0.74
N ASP A 72 19.81 2.40 0.01
CA ASP A 72 19.13 1.12 -0.19
C ASP A 72 17.66 1.18 0.27
N ASP A 73 17.34 1.85 1.38
CA ASP A 73 15.96 2.07 1.80
C ASP A 73 15.15 2.86 0.77
N VAL A 74 15.74 3.89 0.18
CA VAL A 74 15.09 4.67 -0.89
C VAL A 74 14.83 3.83 -2.13
N ILE A 75 15.79 2.98 -2.52
CA ILE A 75 15.62 2.06 -3.64
C ILE A 75 14.55 1.01 -3.33
N ILE A 76 14.55 0.45 -2.11
CA ILE A 76 13.54 -0.51 -1.67
C ILE A 76 12.15 0.14 -1.63
N ILE A 77 12.01 1.35 -1.09
CA ILE A 77 10.76 2.13 -1.14
C ILE A 77 10.30 2.33 -2.58
N GLU A 78 11.20 2.72 -3.48
CA GLU A 78 10.86 2.95 -4.88
C GLU A 78 10.45 1.65 -5.60
N LEU A 79 11.15 0.54 -5.35
CA LEU A 79 10.83 -0.76 -5.92
C LEU A 79 9.49 -1.28 -5.41
N VAL A 80 9.26 -1.18 -4.11
CA VAL A 80 7.98 -1.51 -3.45
C VAL A 80 6.85 -0.63 -4.00
N ALA A 81 7.05 0.68 -4.08
CA ALA A 81 6.04 1.61 -4.58
C ALA A 81 5.65 1.29 -6.03
N ARG A 82 6.62 0.88 -6.87
CA ARG A 82 6.38 0.41 -8.24
C ARG A 82 5.70 -0.94 -8.30
N GLU A 83 6.09 -1.89 -7.45
CA GLU A 83 5.45 -3.22 -7.37
C GLU A 83 4.00 -3.11 -6.90
N LEU A 84 3.74 -2.24 -5.92
CA LEU A 84 2.44 -2.05 -5.30
C LEU A 84 1.57 -1.01 -5.99
N LEU A 85 2.04 -0.36 -7.05
CA LEU A 85 1.30 0.69 -7.77
C LEU A 85 -0.13 0.24 -8.11
N HIS A 86 -0.28 -0.94 -8.69
CA HIS A 86 -1.59 -1.47 -9.09
C HIS A 86 -2.48 -1.88 -7.92
N VAL A 87 -1.87 -2.24 -6.79
CA VAL A 87 -2.58 -2.53 -5.54
C VAL A 87 -3.12 -1.22 -4.95
N ARG A 88 -2.27 -0.19 -4.87
CA ARG A 88 -2.63 1.14 -4.40
C ARG A 88 -3.72 1.78 -5.27
N GLU A 89 -3.56 1.77 -6.59
CA GLU A 89 -4.59 2.29 -7.52
C GLU A 89 -5.95 1.61 -7.35
N ALA A 90 -5.96 0.31 -7.03
CA ALA A 90 -7.19 -0.41 -6.75
C ALA A 90 -7.83 0.02 -5.43
N TYR A 91 -7.03 0.25 -4.40
CA TYR A 91 -7.51 0.76 -3.13
C TYR A 91 -8.00 2.21 -3.23
N ASP A 92 -7.29 3.09 -3.93
CA ASP A 92 -7.73 4.47 -4.17
C ASP A 92 -9.07 4.52 -4.92
N ASP A 93 -9.24 3.66 -5.93
CA ASP A 93 -10.50 3.50 -6.66
C ASP A 93 -11.63 2.94 -5.78
N PHE A 94 -11.30 2.13 -4.77
CA PHE A 94 -12.25 1.61 -3.80
C PHE A 94 -12.70 2.71 -2.84
N CYS A 95 -11.75 3.44 -2.24
CA CYS A 95 -12.02 4.57 -1.35
C CYS A 95 -12.87 5.64 -2.03
N ARG A 96 -12.54 6.00 -3.28
CA ARG A 96 -13.35 6.95 -4.06
C ARG A 96 -14.78 6.44 -4.29
N PHE A 97 -14.92 5.17 -4.67
CA PHE A 97 -16.25 4.59 -4.88
C PHE A 97 -17.08 4.58 -3.58
N ARG A 98 -16.46 4.25 -2.45
CA ARG A 98 -17.11 4.28 -1.13
C ARG A 98 -17.54 5.70 -0.76
N ASP A 99 -16.65 6.67 -0.91
CA ASP A 99 -16.91 8.09 -0.62
C ASP A 99 -18.05 8.65 -1.49
N GLU A 100 -18.04 8.39 -2.80
CA GLU A 100 -19.13 8.75 -3.70
C GLU A 100 -20.47 8.10 -3.31
N PHE A 101 -20.43 6.91 -2.72
CA PHE A 101 -21.64 6.21 -2.28
C PHE A 101 -22.21 6.80 -0.98
N GLU A 102 -21.33 7.20 -0.07
CA GLU A 102 -21.69 7.73 1.27
C GLU A 102 -22.04 9.22 1.24
N ASN A 103 -21.31 10.00 0.44
CA ASN A 103 -21.44 11.45 0.36
C ASN A 103 -22.13 11.92 -0.93
N GLY A 104 -22.42 11.01 -1.87
CA GLY A 104 -23.08 11.35 -3.13
C GLY A 104 -24.60 11.55 -3.03
N PRO A 105 -25.24 11.85 -4.17
CA PRO A 105 -26.66 12.21 -4.25
C PRO A 105 -27.63 11.08 -3.80
N ARG A 106 -27.13 9.84 -3.67
CA ARG A 106 -27.90 8.63 -3.32
C ARG A 106 -27.66 8.16 -1.89
N LYS A 107 -27.32 9.08 -0.99
CA LYS A 107 -26.96 8.86 0.43
C LYS A 107 -27.92 7.99 1.25
N ASN A 108 -29.20 7.87 0.85
CA ASN A 108 -30.22 7.13 1.59
C ASN A 108 -30.51 5.74 0.98
N THR A 109 -29.46 5.02 0.58
CA THR A 109 -29.59 3.67 0.00
C THR A 109 -29.72 2.62 1.10
N ASP A 110 -30.61 1.64 0.89
CA ASP A 110 -30.79 0.47 1.78
C ASP A 110 -29.43 -0.16 2.17
N PRO A 111 -29.18 -0.44 3.47
CA PRO A 111 -27.93 -1.04 3.94
C PRO A 111 -27.53 -2.33 3.22
N VAL A 112 -28.51 -3.16 2.82
CA VAL A 112 -28.27 -4.39 2.06
C VAL A 112 -27.73 -4.07 0.67
N ILE A 113 -28.33 -3.09 0.00
CA ILE A 113 -27.90 -2.64 -1.33
C ILE A 113 -26.51 -1.99 -1.26
N ARG A 114 -26.21 -1.23 -0.20
CA ARG A 114 -24.87 -0.68 0.05
C ARG A 114 -23.85 -1.82 0.13
N ARG A 115 -24.07 -2.79 1.02
CA ARG A 115 -23.15 -3.92 1.24
C ARG A 115 -22.89 -4.67 -0.07
N ASP A 116 -23.93 -5.04 -0.79
CA ASP A 116 -23.81 -5.77 -2.05
C ASP A 116 -23.03 -4.99 -3.12
N ARG A 117 -23.18 -3.65 -3.18
CA ARG A 117 -22.41 -2.83 -4.13
C ARG A 117 -20.96 -2.69 -3.74
N ILE A 118 -20.66 -2.47 -2.46
CA ILE A 118 -19.29 -2.43 -1.93
C ILE A 118 -18.60 -3.77 -2.22
N ASP A 119 -19.25 -4.89 -1.91
CA ASP A 119 -18.72 -6.24 -2.15
C ASP A 119 -18.42 -6.49 -3.62
N ARG A 120 -19.36 -6.14 -4.52
CA ARG A 120 -19.15 -6.29 -5.97
C ARG A 120 -17.99 -5.43 -6.46
N ARG A 121 -17.88 -4.17 -6.01
CA ARG A 121 -16.80 -3.27 -6.41
C ARG A 121 -15.45 -3.79 -5.93
N ARG A 122 -15.35 -4.22 -4.67
CA ARG A 122 -14.17 -4.87 -4.10
C ARG A 122 -13.72 -6.06 -4.93
N GLN A 123 -14.63 -6.98 -5.24
CA GLN A 123 -14.30 -8.18 -6.03
C GLN A 123 -13.78 -7.83 -7.43
N GLN A 124 -14.38 -6.84 -8.11
CA GLN A 124 -13.91 -6.38 -9.42
C GLN A 124 -12.48 -5.82 -9.34
N LEU A 125 -12.19 -5.02 -8.31
CA LEU A 125 -10.88 -4.41 -8.12
C LEU A 125 -9.82 -5.47 -7.74
N HIS A 126 -10.15 -6.44 -6.89
CA HIS A 126 -9.27 -7.59 -6.59
C HIS A 126 -8.96 -8.42 -7.84
N GLN A 127 -9.94 -8.64 -8.72
CA GLN A 127 -9.70 -9.33 -9.99
C GLN A 127 -8.76 -8.52 -10.89
N ARG A 128 -8.91 -7.19 -10.93
CA ARG A 128 -8.01 -6.30 -11.67
C ARG A 128 -6.58 -6.36 -11.12
N MET A 129 -6.41 -6.33 -9.80
CA MET A 129 -5.11 -6.47 -9.13
C MET A 129 -4.43 -7.77 -9.54
N ARG A 130 -5.09 -8.92 -9.35
CA ARG A 130 -4.54 -10.24 -9.69
C ARG A 130 -4.08 -10.33 -11.14
N ARG A 131 -4.86 -9.79 -12.08
CA ARG A 131 -4.50 -9.76 -13.50
C ARG A 131 -3.24 -8.93 -13.76
N ARG A 132 -3.15 -7.75 -13.15
CA ARG A 132 -2.01 -6.84 -13.34
C ARG A 132 -0.75 -7.36 -12.67
N SER A 133 -0.83 -7.87 -11.43
CA SER A 133 0.31 -8.47 -10.73
C SER A 133 0.85 -9.71 -11.47
N ALA A 134 -0.02 -10.51 -12.08
CA ALA A 134 0.41 -11.65 -12.91
C ALA A 134 1.16 -11.20 -14.18
N THR A 135 0.72 -10.12 -14.82
CA THR A 135 1.40 -9.54 -16.00
C THR A 135 2.75 -8.92 -15.63
N GLN A 136 2.81 -8.19 -14.51
CA GLN A 136 4.04 -7.56 -14.03
C GLN A 136 5.10 -8.61 -13.65
N LYS A 137 4.69 -9.67 -12.95
CA LYS A 137 5.60 -10.79 -12.61
C LYS A 137 6.12 -11.53 -13.83
N LYS A 138 5.33 -11.62 -14.91
CA LYS A 138 5.83 -12.13 -16.19
C LYS A 138 6.89 -11.20 -16.75
N SER A 139 6.63 -9.89 -16.81
CA SER A 139 7.56 -8.91 -17.38
C SER A 139 8.90 -8.81 -16.65
N SER A 140 8.98 -9.10 -15.36
CA SER A 140 10.23 -9.06 -14.59
C SER A 140 11.09 -10.32 -14.73
N LEU A 141 10.57 -11.38 -15.37
CA LEU A 141 11.25 -12.66 -15.56
C LEU A 141 11.85 -12.83 -16.98
N TRP A 142 11.77 -11.80 -17.83
CA TRP A 142 12.30 -11.79 -19.20
C TRP A 142 13.31 -10.67 -19.39
#